data_AF-A0A665UQI4-F1
#
_entry.id   AF-A0A665UQI4-F1
#
_cell.length_a   1.000
_cell.length_b   1.000
_cell.length_c   1.000
_cell.angle_alpha   90.00
_cell.angle_beta   90.00
_cell.angle_gamma   90.00
#
_symmetry.space_group_name_H-M   'P 1'
#
loop_
_entity.id
_entity.type
_entity.pdbx_description
1 polymer ?
#
loop_
_entity_poly.entity_id
_entity_poly.type
_entity_poly.pdbx_seq_one_letter_code
_entity_poly.pdbx_strand_id
1 'polypeptide(L)'
;MFLTSLMLPIFYTFASCFHHIIFNIAGIFQASSLNAQNQLEYFFNASEARTLCLTLGVNIASKAQVQEALRRGLETCRFGWIDEHFAVIPRIRSLSNCGQNQKGLVTWRASVKQKFDFGCHFFFCMTYAFFLYCFIVLAKIILITSTCAVLLVAMIILAYIKL
;
A
#
# COMPACT_ATOMS: atom_id res chain seq x y z
N MET A 1 -10.29 -28.20 -3.96
CA MET A 1 -11.34 -27.15 -3.92
C MET A 1 -11.22 -26.18 -2.73
N PHE A 2 -10.36 -26.44 -1.72
CA PHE A 2 -10.16 -25.52 -0.57
C PHE A 2 -9.06 -24.45 -0.75
N LEU A 3 -8.18 -24.57 -1.76
CA LEU A 3 -7.14 -23.56 -2.00
C LEU A 3 -7.65 -22.31 -2.75
N THR A 4 -8.77 -22.39 -3.46
CA THR A 4 -9.30 -21.26 -4.23
C THR A 4 -10.01 -20.23 -3.35
N SER A 5 -10.61 -20.66 -2.22
CA SER A 5 -11.29 -19.78 -1.26
C SER A 5 -10.35 -18.98 -0.35
N LEU A 6 -9.16 -19.53 -0.04
CA LEU A 6 -8.11 -18.81 0.69
C LEU A 6 -7.31 -17.82 -0.19
N MET A 7 -7.34 -17.99 -1.51
CA MET A 7 -6.64 -17.09 -2.45
C MET A 7 -7.47 -15.90 -2.91
N LEU A 8 -8.81 -15.94 -2.77
CA LEU A 8 -9.69 -14.80 -3.08
C LEU A 8 -9.39 -13.52 -2.28
N PRO A 9 -9.20 -13.55 -0.94
CA PRO A 9 -8.81 -12.35 -0.20
C PRO A 9 -7.44 -11.83 -0.63
N ILE A 10 -6.49 -12.73 -0.94
CA ILE A 10 -5.14 -12.38 -1.41
C ILE A 10 -5.20 -11.70 -2.78
N PHE A 11 -6.03 -12.22 -3.71
CA PHE A 11 -6.25 -11.64 -5.03
C PHE A 11 -6.97 -10.29 -4.97
N TYR A 12 -7.93 -10.12 -4.05
CA TYR A 12 -8.58 -8.84 -3.79
C TYR A 12 -7.59 -7.81 -3.23
N THR A 13 -6.78 -8.18 -2.24
CA THR A 13 -5.71 -7.29 -1.71
C THR A 13 -4.70 -6.91 -2.80
N PHE A 14 -4.37 -7.84 -3.71
CA PHE A 14 -3.50 -7.58 -4.86
C PHE A 14 -4.10 -6.59 -5.86
N ALA A 15 -5.38 -6.72 -6.19
CA ALA A 15 -6.09 -5.83 -7.11
C ALA A 15 -6.29 -4.42 -6.50
N SER A 16 -6.53 -4.32 -5.19
CA SER A 16 -6.56 -3.06 -4.44
C SER A 16 -5.21 -2.33 -4.47
N CYS A 17 -4.09 -3.06 -4.46
CA CYS A 17 -2.76 -2.48 -4.67
C CYS A 17 -2.63 -1.81 -6.05
N PHE A 18 -3.29 -2.32 -7.10
CA PHE A 18 -3.16 -1.80 -8.47
C PHE A 18 -4.02 -0.55 -8.78
N HIS A 19 -5.15 -0.37 -8.08
CA HIS A 19 -6.06 0.76 -8.33
C HIS A 19 -5.71 2.05 -7.57
N HIS A 20 -4.79 2.00 -6.59
CA HIS A 20 -4.40 3.13 -5.73
C HIS A 20 -2.97 3.66 -6.01
N ILE A 21 -2.37 3.36 -7.18
CA ILE A 21 -0.95 3.62 -7.52
C ILE A 21 -0.70 4.96 -8.22
N ILE A 22 -1.32 6.06 -7.80
CA ILE A 22 -0.93 7.39 -8.34
C ILE A 22 -0.33 8.30 -7.25
N PHE A 23 -0.57 8.01 -5.96
CA PHE A 23 -0.08 8.85 -4.85
C PHE A 23 0.37 8.03 -3.62
N ASN A 24 1.02 6.88 -3.83
CA ASN A 24 1.59 6.11 -2.72
C ASN A 24 3.04 6.54 -2.45
N ILE A 25 3.30 7.11 -1.27
CA ILE A 25 4.67 7.42 -0.82
C ILE A 25 4.93 6.62 0.46
N ALA A 26 5.90 5.70 0.41
CA ALA A 26 6.23 4.79 1.51
C ALA A 26 5.04 3.96 2.05
N GLY A 27 4.12 3.53 1.18
CA GLY A 27 2.94 2.76 1.57
C GLY A 27 1.77 3.62 2.09
N ILE A 28 1.93 4.94 2.20
CA ILE A 28 0.89 5.87 2.67
C ILE A 28 0.02 6.35 1.50
N PHE A 29 -1.29 6.34 1.72
CA PHE A 29 -2.27 7.04 0.87
C PHE A 29 -3.24 7.82 1.74
N GLN A 30 -3.59 9.03 1.30
CA GLN A 30 -4.56 9.89 1.96
C GLN A 30 -5.96 9.61 1.40
N ALA A 31 -6.95 9.53 2.30
CA ALA A 31 -8.36 9.44 1.97
C ALA A 31 -9.09 10.69 2.46
N SER A 32 -9.96 11.23 1.60
CA SER A 32 -10.74 12.44 1.83
C SER A 32 -12.17 12.22 1.37
N SER A 33 -13.13 12.94 1.97
CA SER A 33 -14.52 12.94 1.53
C SER A 33 -14.79 14.11 0.58
N LEU A 34 -15.73 13.91 -0.35
CA LEU A 34 -16.28 14.95 -1.20
C LEU A 34 -17.76 15.17 -0.82
N ASN A 35 -18.18 16.42 -0.74
CA ASN A 35 -19.58 16.77 -0.50
C ASN A 35 -20.41 16.66 -1.81
N ALA A 36 -21.72 16.95 -1.72
CA ALA A 36 -22.63 16.92 -2.87
C ALA A 36 -22.25 17.92 -4.00
N GLN A 37 -21.43 18.93 -3.69
CA GLN A 37 -20.89 19.91 -4.63
C GLN A 37 -19.48 19.53 -5.12
N ASN A 38 -19.04 18.29 -4.86
CA ASN A 38 -17.75 17.76 -5.26
C ASN A 38 -16.56 18.54 -4.68
N GLN A 39 -16.74 19.14 -3.50
CA GLN A 39 -15.71 19.85 -2.74
C GLN A 39 -15.19 19.00 -1.59
N LEU A 40 -13.89 19.11 -1.31
CA LEU A 40 -13.22 18.41 -0.21
C LEU A 40 -13.78 18.84 1.15
N GLU A 41 -14.25 17.87 1.92
CA GLU A 41 -14.82 18.08 3.25
C GLU A 41 -14.08 17.24 4.31
N TYR A 42 -13.96 17.77 5.53
CA TYR A 42 -13.53 16.98 6.67
C TYR A 42 -14.72 16.22 7.23
N PHE A 43 -14.72 14.90 7.05
CA PHE A 43 -15.90 14.10 7.35
C PHE A 43 -15.69 13.04 8.43
N PHE A 44 -14.45 12.54 8.59
CA PHE A 44 -14.19 11.33 9.38
C PHE A 44 -13.63 11.65 10.77
N ASN A 45 -14.20 11.03 11.79
CA ASN A 45 -13.62 11.01 13.13
C ASN A 45 -12.51 9.94 13.25
N ALA A 46 -11.79 9.93 14.37
CA ALA A 46 -10.64 9.03 14.55
C ALA A 46 -11.01 7.54 14.45
N SER A 47 -12.18 7.14 14.96
CA SER A 47 -12.65 5.76 14.90
C SER A 47 -13.12 5.37 13.51
N GLU A 48 -13.85 6.25 12.82
CA GLU A 48 -14.29 6.05 11.43
C GLU A 48 -13.11 5.89 10.49
N ALA A 49 -12.09 6.73 10.64
CA ALA A 49 -10.84 6.65 9.88
C ALA A 49 -10.17 5.26 10.02
N ARG A 50 -10.06 4.75 11.26
CA ARG A 50 -9.49 3.42 11.51
C ARG A 50 -10.33 2.32 10.86
N THR A 51 -11.66 2.36 11.05
CA THR A 51 -12.56 1.35 10.49
C THR A 51 -12.49 1.31 8.96
N LEU A 52 -12.43 2.46 8.30
CA LEU A 52 -12.34 2.54 6.83
C LEU A 52 -11.04 1.93 6.31
N CYS A 53 -9.89 2.21 6.94
CA CYS A 53 -8.65 1.54 6.58
C CYS A 53 -8.79 0.01 6.71
N LEU A 54 -9.38 -0.47 7.81
CA LEU A 54 -9.57 -1.91 8.05
C LEU A 54 -10.51 -2.56 7.02
N THR A 55 -11.59 -1.88 6.61
CA THR A 55 -12.48 -2.35 5.54
C THR A 55 -11.75 -2.50 4.21
N LEU A 56 -10.73 -1.67 3.97
CA LEU A 56 -9.84 -1.77 2.80
C LEU A 56 -8.73 -2.83 2.97
N GLY A 57 -8.71 -3.59 4.06
CA GLY A 57 -7.69 -4.59 4.35
C GLY A 57 -6.32 -4.01 4.71
N VAL A 58 -6.28 -2.75 5.17
CA VAL A 58 -5.08 -2.05 5.59
C VAL A 58 -5.21 -1.47 7.00
N ASN A 59 -4.11 -0.96 7.55
CA ASN A 59 -4.14 -0.29 8.84
C ASN A 59 -4.11 1.23 8.65
N ILE A 60 -4.67 1.96 9.62
CA ILE A 60 -4.43 3.40 9.71
C ILE A 60 -2.93 3.64 9.92
N ALA A 61 -2.41 4.69 9.29
CA ALA A 61 -0.99 4.98 9.33
C ALA A 61 -0.54 5.40 10.74
N SER A 62 0.61 4.92 11.18
CA SER A 62 1.28 5.40 12.41
C SER A 62 2.11 6.66 12.13
N LYS A 63 2.44 7.40 13.18
CA LYS A 63 3.34 8.56 13.12
C LYS A 63 4.66 8.22 12.44
N ALA A 64 5.25 7.07 12.77
CA ALA A 64 6.53 6.64 12.20
C ALA A 64 6.43 6.42 10.69
N GLN A 65 5.35 5.80 10.21
CA GLN A 65 5.12 5.57 8.78
C GLN A 65 4.87 6.89 8.03
N VAL A 66 4.10 7.82 8.60
CA VAL A 66 3.89 9.13 7.98
C VAL A 66 5.19 9.96 7.98
N GLN A 67 6.01 9.86 9.03
CA GLN A 67 7.32 10.50 9.09
C GLN A 67 8.26 9.97 8.00
N GLU A 68 8.29 8.66 7.77
CA GLU A 68 9.07 8.07 6.69
C GLU A 68 8.55 8.50 5.32
N ALA A 69 7.23 8.50 5.12
CA ALA A 69 6.63 8.99 3.89
C ALA A 69 7.00 10.47 3.63
N LEU A 70 7.01 11.32 4.66
CA LEU A 70 7.45 12.71 4.56
C LEU A 70 8.92 12.80 4.10
N ARG A 71 9.82 11.96 4.64
CA ARG A 71 11.23 11.91 4.18
C ARG A 71 11.34 11.52 2.71
N ARG A 72 10.38 10.77 2.18
CA ARG A 72 10.31 10.35 0.78
C ARG A 72 9.51 11.28 -0.13
N GLY A 73 9.05 12.43 0.36
CA GLY A 73 8.38 13.43 -0.46
C GLY A 73 6.89 13.59 -0.21
N LEU A 74 6.30 12.94 0.81
CA LEU A 74 4.90 13.16 1.17
C LEU A 74 4.72 14.57 1.76
N GLU A 75 3.88 15.38 1.11
CA GLU A 75 3.44 16.68 1.61
C GLU A 75 1.94 16.83 1.40
N THR A 76 1.24 17.34 2.41
CA THR A 76 -0.20 17.63 2.32
C THR A 76 -0.49 19.02 2.92
N CYS A 77 -1.69 19.56 2.70
CA CYS A 77 -2.18 20.77 3.37
C CYS A 77 -3.48 20.48 4.15
N ARG A 78 -3.77 19.21 4.44
CA ARG A 78 -4.97 18.80 5.16
C ARG A 78 -4.60 17.92 6.34
N PHE A 79 -5.29 18.12 7.45
CA PHE A 79 -5.14 17.30 8.64
C PHE A 79 -5.64 15.89 8.36
N GLY A 80 -4.79 14.90 8.63
CA GLY A 80 -5.12 13.49 8.53
C GLY A 80 -4.98 12.79 9.87
N TRP A 81 -5.96 11.97 10.26
CA TRP A 81 -5.86 11.06 11.40
C TRP A 81 -4.76 10.00 11.19
N ILE A 82 -4.07 9.69 12.28
CA ILE A 82 -3.12 8.57 12.41
C ILE A 82 -3.51 7.67 13.58
N ASP A 83 -2.87 6.50 13.68
CA ASP A 83 -3.22 5.45 14.65
C ASP A 83 -3.14 5.92 16.11
N GLU A 84 -2.24 6.88 16.40
CA GLU A 84 -2.04 7.45 17.72
C GLU A 84 -3.11 8.47 18.16
N HIS A 85 -4.25 8.54 17.47
CA HIS A 85 -5.43 9.37 17.81
C HIS A 85 -5.16 10.88 17.85
N PHE A 86 -4.20 11.36 17.07
CA PHE A 86 -4.04 12.78 16.77
C PHE A 86 -3.96 12.98 15.25
N ALA A 87 -4.12 14.21 14.80
CA ALA A 87 -4.05 14.54 13.39
C ALA A 87 -2.66 15.09 13.04
N VAL A 88 -2.22 14.90 11.80
CA VAL A 88 -0.94 15.39 11.31
C VAL A 88 -1.04 16.05 9.94
N ILE A 89 -0.10 16.94 9.65
CA ILE A 89 0.17 17.48 8.31
C ILE A 89 1.67 17.32 8.02
N PRO A 90 2.07 16.41 7.11
CA PRO A 90 3.45 16.35 6.64
C PRO A 90 3.73 17.53 5.70
N ARG A 91 4.78 18.32 6.01
CA ARG A 91 5.20 19.51 5.25
C ARG A 91 6.69 19.45 4.90
N ILE A 92 7.04 19.49 3.61
CA ILE A 92 8.45 19.63 3.18
C ILE A 92 8.78 21.12 3.08
N ARG A 93 7.84 21.91 2.56
CA ARG A 93 7.96 23.37 2.41
C ARG A 93 7.03 24.10 3.37
N SER A 94 7.52 25.19 3.95
CA SER A 94 6.73 26.11 4.77
C SER A 94 5.78 26.87 3.86
N LEU A 95 4.52 26.97 4.25
CA LEU A 95 3.48 27.62 3.46
C LEU A 95 2.53 28.35 4.42
N SER A 96 2.26 29.63 4.17
CA SER A 96 1.56 30.51 5.10
C SER A 96 0.15 30.04 5.46
N ASN A 97 -0.55 29.40 4.53
CA ASN A 97 -1.90 28.88 4.71
C ASN A 97 -1.97 27.38 5.08
N CYS A 98 -0.84 26.72 5.34
CA CYS A 98 -0.80 25.28 5.64
C CYS A 98 0.13 24.97 6.81
N GLY A 99 -0.32 24.12 7.75
CA GLY A 99 0.53 23.63 8.84
C GLY A 99 1.18 24.72 9.69
N GLN A 100 0.50 25.85 9.88
CA GLN A 100 1.00 27.01 10.64
C GLN A 100 2.36 27.52 10.17
N ASN A 101 2.63 27.45 8.86
CA ASN A 101 3.91 27.83 8.25
C ASN A 101 5.12 27.01 8.77
N GLN A 102 4.88 25.85 9.40
CA GLN A 102 5.91 24.95 9.89
C GLN A 102 6.31 23.91 8.83
N LYS A 103 7.52 23.37 8.97
CA LYS A 103 8.03 22.22 8.20
C LYS A 103 8.10 20.99 9.10
N GLY A 104 8.22 19.82 8.49
CA GLY A 104 8.25 18.55 9.20
C GLY A 104 6.85 17.96 9.36
N LEU A 105 6.70 17.06 10.32
CA LEU A 105 5.42 16.46 10.65
C LEU A 105 4.71 17.33 11.69
N VAL A 106 3.84 18.22 11.22
CA VAL A 106 3.08 19.13 12.08
C VAL A 106 1.97 18.34 12.76
N THR A 107 2.03 18.23 14.10
CA THR A 107 1.07 17.45 14.89
C THR A 107 -0.03 18.34 15.47
N TRP A 108 -1.27 17.85 15.46
CA TRP A 108 -2.44 18.53 16.00
C TRP A 108 -3.24 17.61 16.92
N ARG A 109 -3.24 17.90 18.21
CA ARG A 109 -4.03 17.16 19.22
C ARG A 109 -5.44 17.75 19.27
N ALA A 110 -6.37 17.13 18.54
CA ALA A 110 -7.79 17.44 18.60
C ALA A 110 -8.56 16.41 19.42
N SER A 111 -9.81 16.72 19.77
CA SER A 111 -10.77 15.72 20.24
C SER A 111 -10.95 14.63 19.19
N VAL A 112 -11.05 13.36 19.61
CA VAL A 112 -11.27 12.21 18.72
C VAL A 112 -12.59 12.28 17.93
N LYS A 113 -13.52 13.14 18.38
CA LYS A 113 -14.80 13.43 17.69
C LYS A 113 -14.66 14.45 16.56
N GLN A 114 -13.52 15.15 16.48
CA GLN A 114 -13.26 16.11 15.43
C GLN A 114 -13.21 15.40 14.08
N LYS A 115 -13.67 16.08 13.03
CA LYS A 115 -13.64 15.53 11.67
C LYS A 115 -12.38 15.98 10.95
N PHE A 116 -11.70 15.06 10.29
CA PHE A 116 -10.53 15.27 9.45
C PHE A 116 -10.52 14.30 8.25
N ASP A 117 -9.48 14.38 7.43
CA ASP A 117 -9.09 13.31 6.52
C ASP A 117 -8.38 12.20 7.29
N PHE A 118 -7.91 11.16 6.60
CA PHE A 118 -7.08 10.14 7.23
C PHE A 118 -6.04 9.54 6.28
N GLY A 119 -4.95 9.06 6.85
CA GLY A 119 -3.92 8.32 6.12
C GLY A 119 -4.00 6.84 6.45
N CYS A 120 -4.06 5.99 5.45
CA CYS A 120 -3.91 4.55 5.62
C CYS A 120 -2.52 4.11 5.15
N HIS A 121 -2.05 2.98 5.69
CA HIS A 121 -0.77 2.39 5.36
C HIS A 121 -0.92 0.95 4.87
N PHE A 122 -0.43 0.68 3.67
CA PHE A 122 -0.28 -0.68 3.15
C PHE A 122 1.03 -1.30 3.64
N PHE A 123 0.94 -2.27 4.56
CA PHE A 123 2.09 -3.06 5.00
C PHE A 123 2.58 -4.06 3.92
N PHE A 124 1.70 -4.43 2.99
CA PHE A 124 1.79 -5.67 2.23
C PHE A 124 2.11 -5.56 0.73
N CYS A 125 2.08 -4.35 0.13
CA CYS A 125 2.30 -4.24 -1.32
C CYS A 125 3.72 -4.68 -1.73
N MET A 126 4.73 -4.29 -0.95
CA MET A 126 6.14 -4.54 -1.32
C MET A 126 6.58 -5.96 -1.02
N THR A 127 6.08 -6.58 0.05
CA THR A 127 6.44 -7.95 0.42
C THR A 127 5.75 -8.95 -0.50
N TYR A 128 4.44 -8.85 -0.71
CA TYR A 128 3.73 -9.82 -1.56
C TYR A 128 4.05 -9.69 -3.05
N ALA A 129 4.27 -8.49 -3.59
CA ALA A 129 4.75 -8.33 -4.96
C ALA A 129 6.14 -8.94 -5.13
N PHE A 130 7.04 -8.75 -4.14
CA PHE A 130 8.36 -9.37 -4.14
C PHE A 130 8.29 -10.89 -4.00
N PHE A 131 7.45 -11.42 -3.09
CA PHE A 131 7.24 -12.87 -2.93
C PHE A 131 6.62 -13.49 -4.18
N LEU A 132 5.60 -12.87 -4.80
CA LEU A 132 4.98 -13.37 -6.02
C LEU A 132 5.94 -13.30 -7.21
N TYR A 133 6.68 -12.19 -7.35
CA TYR A 133 7.72 -12.06 -8.37
C TYR A 133 8.81 -13.13 -8.20
N CYS A 134 9.30 -13.32 -6.97
CA CYS A 134 10.29 -14.35 -6.64
C CYS A 134 9.74 -15.76 -6.95
N PHE A 135 8.49 -16.06 -6.57
CA PHE A 135 7.85 -17.34 -6.87
C PHE A 135 7.71 -17.58 -8.38
N ILE A 136 7.29 -16.58 -9.15
CA ILE A 136 7.18 -16.68 -10.61
C ILE A 136 8.56 -16.91 -11.26
N VAL A 137 9.59 -16.21 -10.78
CA VAL A 137 10.98 -16.36 -11.28
C VAL A 137 11.51 -17.76 -10.94
N LEU A 138 11.35 -18.22 -9.70
CA LEU A 138 11.76 -19.56 -9.27
C LEU A 138 11.02 -20.66 -10.03
N ALA A 139 9.71 -20.53 -10.23
CA ALA A 139 8.93 -21.48 -11.03
C ALA A 139 9.43 -21.55 -12.47
N LYS A 140 9.72 -20.41 -13.12
CA LYS A 140 10.31 -20.39 -14.47
C LYS A 140 11.68 -21.06 -14.52
N ILE A 141 12.56 -20.80 -13.53
CA ILE A 141 13.88 -21.43 -13.45
C ILE A 141 13.75 -22.95 -13.36
N ILE A 142 12.86 -23.44 -12.49
CA ILE A 142 12.61 -24.88 -12.32
C ILE A 142 12.09 -25.51 -13.63
N LEU A 143 11.11 -24.88 -14.29
CA LEU A 143 10.60 -25.37 -15.57
C LEU A 143 11.67 -25.41 -16.66
N ILE A 144 12.54 -24.38 -16.76
CA ILE A 144 13.63 -24.35 -17.75
C ILE A 144 14.64 -25.47 -17.50
N THR A 145 15.05 -25.70 -16.23
CA THR A 145 15.99 -26.78 -15.92
C THR A 145 15.41 -28.17 -16.22
N SER A 146 14.10 -28.35 -16.00
CA SER A 146 13.41 -29.60 -16.29
C SER A 146 13.28 -29.87 -17.79
N THR A 147 12.90 -28.87 -18.59
CA THR A 147 12.80 -29.04 -20.05
C THR A 147 14.16 -29.28 -20.70
N CYS A 148 15.23 -28.60 -20.25
CA CYS A 148 16.59 -28.89 -20.70
C CYS A 148 17.00 -30.33 -20.40
N ALA A 149 16.70 -30.85 -19.21
CA ALA A 149 17.01 -32.23 -18.85
C ALA A 149 16.25 -33.25 -19.72
N VAL A 150 14.95 -33.04 -19.94
CA VAL A 150 14.14 -33.92 -20.80
C VAL A 150 14.62 -33.90 -22.25
N LEU A 151 14.97 -32.73 -22.80
CA LEU A 151 15.51 -32.60 -24.15
C LEU A 151 16.85 -33.30 -24.30
N LEU A 152 17.74 -33.21 -23.31
CA LEU A 152 19.02 -33.92 -23.33
C LEU A 152 18.83 -35.43 -23.34
N VAL A 153 17.94 -35.96 -22.50
CA VAL A 153 17.62 -37.40 -22.47
C VAL A 153 17.01 -37.84 -23.81
N ALA A 154 16.08 -37.07 -24.37
CA ALA A 154 15.51 -37.37 -25.68
C ALA A 154 16.57 -37.39 -26.79
N MET A 155 17.50 -36.43 -26.79
CA MET A 155 18.61 -36.38 -27.75
C MET A 155 19.55 -37.59 -27.60
N ILE A 156 19.86 -38.01 -26.38
CA ILE A 156 20.68 -39.21 -26.12
C ILE A 156 19.97 -40.48 -26.61
N ILE A 157 18.68 -40.64 -26.31
CA ILE A 157 17.89 -41.79 -26.77
C ILE A 157 17.82 -41.82 -28.29
N LEU A 158 17.54 -40.68 -28.94
CA LEU A 158 17.51 -40.57 -30.40
C LEU A 158 18.87 -40.85 -31.03
N ALA A 159 19.97 -40.42 -30.41
CA ALA A 159 21.32 -40.73 -30.85
C ALA A 159 21.63 -42.24 -30.73
N TYR A 160 21.12 -42.90 -29.68
CA TYR A 160 21.32 -44.33 -29.46
C TYR A 160 20.47 -45.21 -30.40
N ILE A 161 19.24 -44.80 -30.73
CA ILE A 161 18.35 -45.54 -31.64
C ILE A 161 18.82 -45.44 -33.10
N LYS A 162 19.55 -44.38 -33.45
CA LYS A 162 20.05 -44.14 -34.82
C LYS A 162 21.42 -44.78 -35.09
N LEU A 163 21.97 -45.50 -34.10
CA LEU A 163 23.20 -46.30 -34.17
C LEU A 163 22.83 -47.78 -34.36
#